data_AF-A0A963W0U8-F1
#
_entry.id   AF-A0A963W0U8-F1
#
_cell.length_a   1.000
_cell.length_b   1.000
_cell.length_c   1.000
_cell.angle_alpha   90.00
_cell.angle_beta   90.00
_cell.angle_gamma   90.00
#
_symmetry.space_group_name_H-M   'P 1'
#
loop_
_entity.id
_entity.type
_entity.pdbx_description
1 polymer ?
#
loop_
_entity_poly.entity_id
_entity_poly.type
_entity_poly.pdbx_seq_one_letter_code
_entity_poly.pdbx_strand_id
1 'polypeptide(L)' 'MAASAQFYLDQAAICEKAASVALLDNQRETLMRSHAAWMALANRELKIQAERIKRDHERIQAQQKEPTHV' A
#
# COMPACT_ATOMS: atom_id res chain seq x y z
N MET A 1 -4.44 11.94 -9.89
CA MET A 1 -3.44 10.85 -9.81
C MET A 1 -3.51 10.29 -8.40
N ALA A 2 -3.75 8.98 -8.23
CA ALA A 2 -3.64 8.36 -6.91
C ALA A 2 -2.14 8.21 -6.57
N ALA A 3 -1.75 8.52 -5.34
CA ALA A 3 -0.37 8.30 -4.91
C ALA A 3 -0.07 6.80 -4.80
N SER A 4 1.19 6.41 -5.03
CA SER A 4 1.61 5.01 -5.00
C SER A 4 1.70 4.48 -3.55
N ALA A 5 1.65 3.14 -3.41
CA ALA A 5 1.93 2.49 -2.13
C ALA A 5 3.29 2.93 -1.56
N GLN A 6 4.31 3.06 -2.41
CA GLN A 6 5.64 3.52 -2.01
C GLN A 6 5.61 4.92 -1.39
N PHE A 7 4.86 5.86 -1.99
CA PHE A 7 4.74 7.20 -1.43
C PHE A 7 4.17 7.17 -0.01
N TYR A 8 3.13 6.37 0.23
CA TYR A 8 2.54 6.24 1.57
C TYR A 8 3.51 5.58 2.56
N LEU A 9 4.29 4.59 2.12
CA LEU A 9 5.34 3.97 2.94
C LEU A 9 6.44 4.98 3.30
N ASP A 10 6.85 5.83 2.36
CA ASP A 10 7.84 6.88 2.62
C ASP A 10 7.32 7.90 3.64
N GLN A 11 6.04 8.30 3.55
CA GLN A 11 5.41 9.17 4.56
C GLN A 11 5.34 8.52 5.93
N ALA A 12 5.02 7.22 5.99
CA ALA A 12 5.05 6.47 7.24
C ALA A 12 6.46 6.49 7.86
N ALA A 13 7.50 6.16 7.08
CA ALA A 13 8.88 6.17 7.55
C ALA A 13 9.33 7.56 8.07
N ILE A 14 8.89 8.65 7.43
CA ILE A 14 9.14 10.02 7.92
C ILE A 14 8.49 10.23 9.29
N CYS A 15 7.23 9.83 9.47
CA CYS A 15 6.54 9.94 10.75
C CYS A 15 7.22 9.12 11.85
N GLU A 16 7.63 7.88 11.54
CA GLU A 16 8.36 7.02 12.47
C GLU A 16 9.69 7.65 12.91
N LYS A 17 10.49 8.12 11.94
CA LYS A 17 11.75 8.80 12.22
C LYS A 17 11.54 10.05 13.09
N ALA A 18 10.54 10.88 12.76
CA ALA A 18 10.21 12.06 13.55
C ALA A 18 9.78 11.70 14.97
N ALA A 19 9.00 10.63 15.16
CA ALA A 19 8.55 10.17 16.47
C ALA A 19 9.72 9.67 17.33
N SER A 20 10.73 9.02 16.71
CA SER A 20 11.91 8.52 17.41
C SER A 20 12.76 9.63 18.06
N VAL A 21 12.72 10.84 17.50
CA VAL A 21 13.44 12.01 18.01
C VAL A 21 12.54 13.01 18.74
N ALA A 22 11.24 12.73 18.84
CA ALA A 22 10.29 13.61 19.51
C ALA A 22 10.53 13.59 21.03
N LEU A 23 10.72 14.80 21.59
CA LEU A 23 10.98 14.98 23.02
C LEU A 23 9.70 14.93 23.86
N LEU A 24 8.56 15.31 23.27
CA LEU A 24 7.28 15.34 23.96
C LEU A 24 6.45 14.10 23.59
N ASP A 25 5.87 13.46 24.61
CA ASP A 25 5.07 12.25 24.43
C ASP A 25 3.83 12.49 23.56
N ASN A 26 3.16 13.64 23.73
CA ASN A 26 1.99 14.01 22.92
C ASN A 26 2.35 14.17 21.42
N GLN A 27 3.54 14.67 21.12
CA GLN A 27 4.05 14.78 19.77
C GLN A 27 4.37 13.40 19.20
N ARG A 28 5.02 12.54 19.99
CA ARG A 28 5.31 11.14 19.59
C ARG A 28 4.03 10.38 19.27
N GLU A 29 3.01 10.48 20.11
CA GLU A 29 1.71 9.84 19.88
C GLU A 29 1.04 10.34 18.59
N THR A 30 1.06 11.66 18.36
CA THR A 30 0.48 12.24 17.15
C THR A 30 1.18 11.73 15.90
N LEU A 31 2.51 11.70 15.91
CA LEU A 31 3.32 11.17 14.81
C LEU A 31 3.07 9.68 14.58
N MET A 32 2.89 8.89 15.65
CA MET A 32 2.57 7.46 15.55
C MET A 32 1.15 7.21 15.00
N ARG A 33 0.18 8.07 15.33
CA ARG A 33 -1.17 8.03 14.72
C ARG A 33 -1.10 8.36 13.23
N SER A 34 -0.31 9.36 12.84
CA SER A 34 -0.08 9.69 11.44
C SER A 34 0.62 8.55 10.69
N HIS A 35 1.64 7.93 11.29
CA HIS A 35 2.30 6.73 10.77
C HIS A 35 1.28 5.61 10.49
N ALA A 36 0.42 5.30 11.46
CA ALA A 36 -0.61 4.28 11.30
C ALA A 36 -1.59 4.59 10.16
N ALA A 37 -1.99 5.85 9.99
CA ALA A 37 -2.85 6.28 8.90
C ALA A 37 -2.18 6.10 7.53
N TRP A 38 -0.89 6.46 7.41
CA TRP A 38 -0.12 6.26 6.18
C TRP A 38 0.05 4.78 5.84
N MET A 39 0.36 3.94 6.83
CA MET A 39 0.43 2.49 6.68
C MET A 39 -0.90 1.89 6.21
N ALA A 40 -2.03 2.36 6.73
CA ALA A 40 -3.35 1.90 6.29
C ALA A 40 -3.62 2.23 4.80
N LEU A 41 -3.19 3.40 4.34
CA LEU A 41 -3.29 3.79 2.93
C LEU A 41 -2.37 2.96 2.03
N ALA A 42 -1.12 2.73 2.45
CA ALA A 42 -0.18 1.87 1.76
C ALA A 42 -0.75 0.44 1.59
N ASN A 43 -1.24 -0.14 2.67
CA ASN A 43 -1.83 -1.48 2.67
C ASN A 43 -3.06 -1.57 1.75
N ARG A 44 -3.91 -0.54 1.75
CA ARG A 44 -5.07 -0.48 0.85
C ARG A 44 -4.62 -0.47 -0.61
N GLU A 45 -3.62 0.32 -0.96
CA GLU A 45 -3.12 0.41 -2.32
C GLU A 45 -2.45 -0.89 -2.77
N LEU A 46 -1.61 -1.50 -1.93
CA LEU A 46 -1.02 -2.81 -2.20
C LEU A 46 -2.08 -3.89 -2.42
N LYS A 47 -3.16 -3.89 -1.62
CA LYS A 47 -4.28 -4.81 -1.80
C LYS A 47 -4.96 -4.60 -3.17
N ILE A 48 -5.20 -3.36 -3.57
CA ILE A 48 -5.80 -3.06 -4.88
C ILE A 48 -4.89 -3.56 -6.01
N GLN A 49 -3.58 -3.36 -5.90
CA GLN A 49 -2.60 -3.83 -6.89
C GLN A 49 -2.57 -5.37 -6.97
N ALA A 50 -2.56 -6.05 -5.83
CA ALA A 50 -2.62 -7.51 -5.77
C ALA A 50 -3.89 -8.06 -6.43
N GLU A 51 -5.06 -7.47 -6.16
CA GLU A 51 -6.32 -7.88 -6.79
C GLU A 51 -6.34 -7.63 -8.30
N ARG A 52 -5.69 -6.55 -8.77
CA ARG A 52 -5.53 -6.30 -10.21
C ARG A 52 -4.66 -7.37 -10.87
N ILE A 53 -3.49 -7.66 -10.29
CA ILE A 53 -2.58 -8.70 -10.77
C ILE A 53 -3.31 -10.05 -10.81
N LYS A 54 -4.06 -10.40 -9.75
CA LYS A 54 -4.84 -11.63 -9.69
C LYS A 54 -5.85 -11.73 -10.83
N ARG A 55 -6.65 -10.68 -11.08
CA ARG A 55 -7.60 -10.64 -12.19
C ARG A 55 -6.93 -10.74 -13.56
N ASP A 56 -5.78 -10.10 -13.74
CA ASP A 56 -5.03 -10.19 -15.00
C ASP A 56 -4.50 -11.61 -15.23
N HIS A 57 -3.99 -12.28 -14.18
CA HIS A 57 -3.60 -13.69 -14.25
C HIS A 57 -4.79 -14.60 -14.58
N GLU A 58 -5.93 -14.42 -13.92
CA GLU A 58 -7.15 -15.19 -14.19
C GLU A 58 -7.60 -15.02 -15.66
N ARG A 59 -7.54 -13.80 -16.20
CA ARG A 59 -7.86 -13.55 -17.62
C ARG A 59 -6.89 -14.24 -18.57
N ILE A 60 -5.59 -14.17 -18.30
CA ILE A 60 -4.56 -14.84 -19.11
C ILE A 60 -4.76 -16.36 -19.08
N GLN A 61 -5.04 -16.92 -17.90
CA GLN A 61 -5.31 -18.34 -17.72
C GLN A 61 -6.61 -18.78 -18.42
N ALA A 62 -7.65 -17.95 -18.43
CA ALA A 62 -8.88 -18.22 -19.17
C ALA A 62 -8.63 -18.23 -20.70
N GLN A 63 -7.87 -17.27 -21.22
CA GLN A 63 -7.50 -17.21 -22.64
C GLN A 63 -6.62 -18.38 -23.08
N GLN A 64 -5.76 -18.89 -22.20
CA GLN A 64 -4.95 -20.09 -22.49
C GLN A 64 -5.75 -21.40 -22.46
N LYS A 65 -6.92 -21.40 -21.81
CA LYS A 65 -7.81 -22.56 -21.69
C LYS A 65 -8.89 -22.65 -22.77
N GLU A 66 -9.04 -21.63 -23.61
CA GLU A 66 -9.75 -21.76 -24.89
C GLU A 66 -8.74 -22.24 -25.94
N PRO A 67 -8.60 -23.56 -26.19
CA PRO A 67 -8.00 -23.98 -27.45
C PRO A 67 -8.94 -23.49 -28.54
N THR A 68 -8.42 -22.66 -29.43
CA THR A 68 -9.01 -22.42 -30.74
C THR A 68 -9.21 -23.77 -31.40
N HIS A 69 -10.41 -24.33 -31.28
CA HIS A 69 -10.84 -25.47 -32.04
C HIS A 69 -11.81 -24.97 -33.10
N VAL A 70 -11.44 -25.30 -34.35
CA VAL A 70 -12.13 -25.11 -35.63
C VAL A 70 -11.77 -23.82 -36.37
#